data_AF-A0A9W7GLA4-F1
#
_entry.id   AF-A0A9W7GLA4-F1
#
_cell.length_a   1.000
_cell.length_b   1.000
_cell.length_c   1.000
_cell.angle_alpha   90.00
_cell.angle_beta   90.00
_cell.angle_gamma   90.00
#
_symmetry.space_group_name_H-M   'P 1'
#
loop_
_entity.id
_entity.type
_entity.pdbx_description
1 polymer ?
#
loop_
_entity_poly.entity_id
_entity_poly.type
_entity_poly.pdbx_seq_one_letter_code
_entity_poly.pdbx_strand_id
1 'polypeptide(L)'
;MASLSDTGSNMVLVIGLEKGNIMVRHLPSFMNLFTLDARYTFGHNGPVRSVVKGPSNTFYTTGEDGMVLVWQLVDNIAGMIQG
;
A
#
# COMPACT_ATOMS: atom_id res chain seq x y z
N MET A 1 1.21 -9.32 -5.81
CA MET A 1 0.90 -7.99 -6.41
C MET A 1 -0.61 -7.88 -6.58
N ALA A 2 -1.18 -6.69 -6.44
CA ALA A 2 -2.60 -6.44 -6.65
C ALA A 2 -2.84 -5.07 -7.29
N SER A 3 -3.85 -4.94 -8.14
CA SER A 3 -4.35 -3.64 -8.62
C SER A 3 -5.54 -3.19 -7.78
N LEU A 4 -5.51 -1.96 -7.29
CA LEU A 4 -6.57 -1.34 -6.50
C LEU A 4 -7.05 -0.06 -7.20
N SER A 5 -8.26 0.36 -6.89
CA SER A 5 -8.75 1.69 -7.21
C SER A 5 -8.59 2.54 -5.95
N ASP A 6 -7.95 3.70 -6.04
CA ASP A 6 -8.00 4.67 -4.94
C ASP A 6 -9.38 5.36 -4.88
N THR A 7 -9.55 6.17 -3.86
CA THR A 7 -10.70 7.04 -3.56
C THR A 7 -11.17 7.94 -4.71
N GLY A 8 -10.27 8.37 -5.59
CA GLY A 8 -10.49 9.27 -6.72
C GLY A 8 -10.63 8.57 -8.09
N SER A 9 -10.85 7.26 -8.13
CA SER A 9 -10.89 6.43 -9.36
C SER A 9 -9.52 6.21 -10.04
N ASN A 10 -8.41 6.59 -9.40
CA ASN A 10 -7.09 6.26 -9.95
C ASN A 10 -6.79 4.78 -9.72
N MET A 11 -6.29 4.10 -10.75
CA MET A 11 -5.79 2.74 -10.58
C MET A 11 -4.38 2.78 -10.01
N VAL A 12 -4.16 2.03 -8.94
CA VAL A 12 -2.85 1.85 -8.34
C VAL A 12 -2.43 0.39 -8.36
N LEU A 13 -1.15 0.14 -8.57
CA LEU A 13 -0.51 -1.15 -8.44
C LEU A 13 0.20 -1.23 -7.08
N VAL A 14 -0.15 -2.24 -6.29
CA VAL A 14 0.47 -2.52 -4.99
C VAL A 14 1.35 -3.76 -5.08
N ILE A 15 2.60 -3.63 -4.66
CA ILE A 15 3.65 -4.65 -4.83
C ILE A 15 4.33 -4.88 -3.48
N GLY A 16 4.28 -6.11 -2.98
CA GLY A 16 5.10 -6.55 -1.85
C GLY A 16 6.52 -6.90 -2.29
N LEU A 17 7.53 -6.57 -1.47
CA LEU A 17 8.95 -6.77 -1.75
C LEU A 17 9.61 -7.70 -0.72
N GLU A 18 10.77 -8.24 -1.07
CA GLU A 18 11.55 -9.19 -0.25
C GLU A 18 12.04 -8.60 1.08
N LYS A 19 12.20 -7.29 1.18
CA LYS A 19 12.61 -6.61 2.43
C LYS A 19 11.44 -6.15 3.29
N GLY A 20 10.22 -6.65 3.03
CA GLY A 20 9.01 -6.25 3.77
C GLY A 20 8.40 -4.93 3.33
N ASN A 21 9.02 -4.26 2.35
CA ASN A 21 8.49 -3.02 1.80
C ASN A 21 7.29 -3.29 0.89
N ILE A 22 6.38 -2.34 0.82
CA ILE A 22 5.25 -2.36 -0.11
C ILE A 22 5.33 -1.11 -0.98
N MET A 23 5.43 -1.27 -2.29
CA MET A 23 5.37 -0.16 -3.24
C MET A 23 3.95 0.08 -3.71
N VAL A 24 3.55 1.35 -3.79
CA VAL A 24 2.31 1.78 -4.41
C VAL A 24 2.65 2.65 -5.62
N ARG A 25 2.18 2.22 -6.80
CA ARG A 25 2.46 2.88 -8.08
C ARG A 25 1.18 3.29 -8.77
N HIS A 26 1.19 4.41 -9.45
CA HIS A 26 0.10 4.84 -10.32
C HIS A 26 0.07 3.98 -11.60
N LEU A 27 -1.13 3.64 -12.09
CA LEU A 27 -1.32 3.00 -13.38
C LEU A 27 -2.01 3.95 -14.37
N PRO A 28 -1.65 3.92 -15.66
CA PRO A 28 -0.69 3.00 -16.28
C PRO A 28 0.77 3.49 -16.24
N SER A 29 1.06 4.68 -15.68
CA SER A 29 2.39 5.29 -15.76
C SER A 29 3.49 4.56 -14.97
N PHE A 30 3.12 3.66 -14.07
CA PHE A 30 4.00 2.99 -13.10
C PHE A 30 4.82 3.95 -12.22
N MET A 31 4.42 5.22 -12.17
CA MET A 31 5.03 6.23 -11.30
C MET A 31 4.93 5.77 -9.86
N ASN A 32 6.04 5.77 -9.13
CA ASN A 32 6.03 5.43 -7.72
C ASN A 32 5.37 6.57 -6.94
N LEU A 33 4.20 6.30 -6.35
CA LEU A 33 3.50 7.26 -5.51
C LEU A 33 4.17 7.33 -4.14
N PHE A 34 4.35 6.17 -3.50
CA PHE A 34 5.04 6.02 -2.23
C PHE A 34 5.45 4.57 -1.95
N THR A 35 6.34 4.38 -0.98
CA THR A 35 6.77 3.08 -0.48
C THR A 35 6.48 3.01 1.02
N LEU A 36 5.72 2.01 1.43
CA LEU A 36 5.57 1.66 2.84
C LEU A 36 6.79 0.83 3.24
N ASP A 37 7.61 1.36 4.12
CA ASP A 37 8.77 0.68 4.67
C ASP A 37 8.78 0.73 6.19
N ALA A 38 9.76 0.09 6.83
CA ALA A 38 9.87 0.00 8.28
C ALA A 38 9.99 1.36 9.00
N ARG A 39 10.18 2.48 8.28
CA ARG A 39 10.11 3.84 8.84
C ARG A 39 8.69 4.24 9.18
N TYR A 40 7.69 3.65 8.53
CA TYR A 40 6.33 3.58 9.04
C TYR A 40 6.33 2.39 10.01
N THR A 41 6.06 2.65 11.29
CA THR A 41 6.30 1.79 12.46
C THR A 41 5.63 0.40 12.43
N PHE A 42 4.98 0.03 11.33
CA PHE A 42 4.11 -1.14 11.17
C PHE A 42 4.31 -1.85 9.82
N GLY A 43 5.51 -1.85 9.23
CA GLY A 43 5.83 -2.65 8.04
C GLY A 43 6.14 -4.12 8.32
N HIS A 44 6.12 -4.97 7.29
CA HIS A 44 6.54 -6.37 7.44
C HIS A 44 8.05 -6.48 7.75
N ASN A 45 8.44 -7.39 8.64
CA ASN A 45 9.84 -7.70 8.96
C ASN A 45 10.33 -8.95 8.21
N GLY A 46 10.10 -8.99 6.91
CA GLY A 46 10.41 -10.12 6.03
C GLY A 46 9.67 -10.02 4.71
N PRO A 47 9.93 -10.92 3.74
CA PRO A 47 9.28 -10.88 2.43
C PRO A 47 7.77 -10.79 2.50
N VAL A 48 7.19 -9.83 1.76
CA VAL A 48 5.73 -9.75 1.59
C VAL A 48 5.32 -10.71 0.48
N ARG A 49 4.59 -11.76 0.83
CA ARG A 49 4.24 -12.86 -0.08
C ARG A 49 2.88 -12.69 -0.74
N SER A 50 1.95 -11.97 -0.10
CA SER A 50 0.64 -11.70 -0.68
C SER A 50 0.17 -10.27 -0.45
N VAL A 51 -0.59 -9.78 -1.41
CA VAL A 51 -1.29 -8.49 -1.35
C VAL A 51 -2.68 -8.71 -1.95
N VAL A 52 -3.74 -8.36 -1.23
CA VAL A 52 -5.12 -8.55 -1.70
C VAL A 52 -5.97 -7.31 -1.41
N LYS A 53 -6.93 -7.01 -2.31
CA LYS A 53 -7.88 -5.91 -2.13
C LYS A 53 -8.82 -6.22 -0.95
N GLY A 54 -9.00 -5.25 -0.08
CA GLY A 54 -10.02 -5.27 0.97
C GLY A 54 -11.20 -4.33 0.64
N PRO A 55 -12.24 -4.32 1.48
CA PRO A 55 -13.35 -3.37 1.38
C PRO A 55 -12.90 -1.94 1.70
N SER A 56 -13.68 -0.93 1.28
CA SER A 56 -13.54 0.47 1.75
C SER A 56 -12.13 1.07 1.68
N ASN A 57 -11.47 0.93 0.53
CA ASN A 57 -10.10 1.42 0.27
C ASN A 57 -9.03 0.84 1.18
N THR A 58 -9.25 -0.39 1.65
CA THR A 58 -8.23 -1.15 2.36
C THR A 58 -7.56 -2.17 1.45
N PHE A 59 -6.39 -2.63 1.88
CA PHE A 59 -5.77 -3.84 1.35
C PHE A 59 -5.06 -4.59 2.47
N TYR A 60 -4.90 -5.89 2.26
CA TYR A 60 -4.26 -6.78 3.22
C TYR A 60 -2.95 -7.29 2.65
N THR A 61 -1.95 -7.41 3.51
CA THR A 61 -0.67 -8.05 3.17
C THR A 61 -0.34 -9.16 4.13
N THR A 62 0.34 -10.19 3.63
CA THR A 62 0.90 -11.27 4.44
C THR A 62 2.39 -11.40 4.14
N GLY A 63 3.18 -11.66 5.18
CA GLY A 63 4.63 -11.78 5.08
C GLY A 63 5.18 -13.01 5.79
N GLU A 64 6.46 -13.30 5.56
CA GLU A 64 7.18 -14.39 6.26
C GLU A 64 7.47 -14.08 7.73
N ASP A 65 7.23 -12.85 8.16
CA ASP A 65 7.23 -12.46 9.57
C ASP A 65 6.02 -13.02 10.36
N GLY A 66 5.15 -13.78 9.70
CA GLY A 66 3.96 -14.40 10.30
C GLY A 66 2.83 -13.41 10.56
N MET A 67 2.95 -12.17 10.07
CA MET A 67 1.95 -11.13 10.30
C MET A 67 0.97 -11.03 9.13
N VAL A 68 -0.24 -10.57 9.46
CA VAL A 68 -1.20 -10.01 8.49
C VAL A 68 -1.34 -8.54 8.82
N LEU A 69 -1.07 -7.67 7.85
CA LEU A 69 -1.20 -6.23 8.03
C LEU A 69 -2.38 -5.71 7.22
N VAL A 70 -3.11 -4.78 7.85
CA VAL A 70 -4.27 -4.10 7.26
C VAL A 70 -3.87 -2.67 6.98
N TRP A 71 -4.03 -2.25 5.73
CA TRP A 71 -3.67 -0.92 5.27
C TRP A 71 -4.92 -0.21 4.79
N GLN A 72 -5.02 1.08 5.06
CA GLN A 72 -6.04 1.94 4.48
C GLN A 72 -5.37 2.99 3.59
N LEU A 73 -5.84 3.06 2.34
CA LEU A 73 -5.53 4.16 1.45
C LEU A 73 -6.46 5.31 1.81
N VAL A 74 -5.89 6.35 2.42
CA VAL A 74 -6.58 7.61 2.66
C VAL A 74 -6.10 8.61 1.61
N ASP A 75 -7.04 9.39 1.06
CA ASP A 75 -6.65 10.60 0.35
C ASP A 75 -5.83 11.46 1.31
N ASN A 76 -4.75 12.02 0.79
CA ASN A 76 -3.96 12.94 1.59
C ASN A 76 -4.76 14.25 1.76
N ILE A 77 -5.57 14.31 2.81
CA ILE A 77 -6.37 15.48 3.18
C ILE A 77 -5.47 16.66 3.62
N ALA A 78 -4.14 16.52 3.58
CA ALA A 78 -3.18 17.58 3.86
C ALA A 78 -3.29 18.80 2.91
N GLY A 79 -4.07 18.71 1.83
CA GLY A 79 -4.51 19.87 1.05
C GLY A 79 -5.74 20.63 1.59
N MET A 80 -6.47 20.10 2.58
CA MET A 80 -7.70 20.74 3.13
C MET A 80 -7.51 21.35 4.54
N ILE A 81 -6.33 21.25 5.14
CA ILE A 81 -6.03 21.83 6.46
C ILE A 81 -4.90 22.87 6.42
N GLN A 82 -4.56 23.40 5.24
CA GLN A 82 -3.98 24.74 5.14
C GLN A 82 -5.12 25.75 4.92
N GLY A 83 -5.78 26.09 6.02
CA GLY A 83 -6.69 27.22 6.19
C GLY A 83 -6.37 27.88 7.52
#